data_AF-A0A1F2RI60-F1
#
_entry.id   AF-A0A1F2RI60-F1
#
_cell.length_a   1.000
_cell.length_b   1.000
_cell.length_c   1.000
_cell.angle_alpha   90.00
_cell.angle_beta   90.00
_cell.angle_gamma   90.00
#
_symmetry.space_group_name_H-M   'P 1'
#
loop_
_entity.id
_entity.type
_entity.pdbx_description
1 polymer ?
#
loop_
_entity_poly.entity_id
_entity_poly.type
_entity_poly.pdbx_seq_one_letter_code
_entity_poly.pdbx_strand_id
1 'polypeptide(L)' 'MKLLLVNDMGHPVACFEDLERYDARRPGDVFALLDLLETLLATAKGNQGGDKVPQITRES' A
#
# COMPACT_ATOMS: atom_id res chain seq x y z
N MET A 1 -9.37 -8.93 0.41
CA MET A 1 -9.54 -7.77 1.34
C MET A 1 -8.90 -6.53 0.72
N LYS A 2 -9.45 -5.32 0.94
CA LYS A 2 -8.88 -4.04 0.47
C LYS A 2 -8.46 -3.13 1.63
N LEU A 3 -7.40 -2.35 1.45
CA LEU A 3 -6.93 -1.34 2.41
C LEU A 3 -6.84 0.01 1.73
N LEU A 4 -7.48 1.01 2.33
CA LEU A 4 -7.48 2.39 1.84
C LEU A 4 -6.61 3.23 2.77
N LEU A 5 -5.58 3.87 2.23
CA LEU A 5 -4.80 4.88 2.92
C LEU A 5 -5.49 6.23 2.74
N VAL A 6 -5.80 6.90 3.85
CA VAL A 6 -6.42 8.23 3.89
C VAL A 6 -5.51 9.20 4.65
N ASN A 7 -5.49 10.46 4.23
CA ASN A 7 -4.78 11.51 4.96
C ASN A 7 -5.62 12.04 6.14
N ASP A 8 -5.04 12.99 6.87
CA ASP A 8 -5.64 13.69 8.01
C ASP A 8 -6.90 14.50 7.63
N MET A 9 -7.02 14.92 6.38
CA MET A 9 -8.21 15.56 5.81
C MET A 9 -9.31 14.56 5.39
N GLY A 10 -9.07 13.26 5.52
CA GLY A 10 -9.99 12.20 5.10
C GLY A 10 -10.01 11.92 3.59
N HIS A 11 -9.08 12.50 2.82
CA HIS A 11 -8.96 12.24 1.39
C HIS A 11 -8.22 10.93 1.12
N PRO A 12 -8.66 10.12 0.13
CA PRO A 12 -7.98 8.90 -0.26
C PRO A 12 -6.64 9.20 -0.93
N VAL A 13 -5.59 8.54 -0.45
CA VAL A 13 -4.20 8.69 -0.91
C VAL A 13 -3.77 7.49 -1.73
N ALA A 14 -4.19 6.29 -1.35
CA ALA A 14 -3.91 5.05 -2.07
C ALA A 14 -4.91 3.96 -1.71
N CYS A 15 -5.15 3.04 -2.64
CA CYS A 15 -5.96 1.84 -2.43
C CYS A 15 -5.11 0.61 -2.76
N PHE A 16 -5.06 -0.33 -1.83
CA PHE A 16 -4.36 -1.60 -1.97
C PHE A 16 -5.40 -2.72 -2.03
N GLU A 17 -5.31 -3.53 -3.07
CA GLU A 17 -6.23 -4.64 -3.34
C GLU A 17 -5.52 -5.99 -3.12
N ASP A 18 -6.29 -7.08 -3.13
CA ASP A 18 -5.77 -8.45 -3.06
C ASP A 18 -4.80 -8.73 -1.89
N LEU A 19 -5.03 -8.12 -0.73
CA LEU A 19 -4.17 -8.25 0.45
C LEU A 19 -4.01 -9.68 0.98
N GLU A 20 -4.90 -10.58 0.54
CA GLU A 20 -4.88 -12.01 0.85
C GLU A 20 -3.63 -12.71 0.32
N ARG A 21 -2.95 -12.12 -0.66
CA ARG A 21 -1.67 -12.63 -1.20
C ARG A 21 -0.48 -12.38 -0.26
N TYR A 22 -0.64 -11.57 0.78
CA TYR A 22 0.40 -11.18 1.73
C TYR A 22 0.22 -11.85 3.11
N ASP A 23 -0.39 -13.04 3.13
CA ASP A 23 -0.67 -13.78 4.35
C ASP A 23 0.62 -14.39 4.94
N ALA A 24 1.16 -13.77 6.00
CA ALA A 24 2.37 -14.20 6.70
C ALA A 24 2.29 -15.61 7.33
N ARG A 25 1.16 -16.31 7.24
CA ARG A 25 1.04 -17.72 7.62
C ARG A 25 1.89 -18.64 6.74
N ARG A 26 2.29 -18.20 5.55
CA ARG A 26 3.22 -18.92 4.68
C ARG A 26 4.61 -18.28 4.77
N PRO A 27 5.67 -19.06 5.02
CA PRO A 27 7.03 -18.53 5.10
C PRO A 27 7.50 -17.78 3.83
N GLY A 28 6.95 -18.14 2.66
CA GLY A 28 7.26 -17.49 1.38
C GLY A 28 6.67 -16.10 1.22
N ASP A 29 5.65 -15.75 2.01
CA ASP A 29 4.86 -14.53 1.83
C ASP A 29 5.35 -13.40 2.76
N VAL A 30 6.32 -13.68 3.65
CA VAL A 30 6.91 -12.70 4.58
C VAL A 30 7.58 -11.55 3.83
N PHE A 31 8.34 -11.83 2.77
CA PHE A 31 8.98 -10.79 1.97
C PHE A 31 7.98 -9.93 1.21
N ALA A 32 6.94 -10.56 0.65
CA ALA A 32 5.87 -9.83 0.01
C ALA A 32 5.16 -8.89 1.01
N LEU A 33 4.94 -9.34 2.25
CA LEU A 33 4.37 -8.51 3.31
C LEU A 33 5.29 -7.34 3.68
N LEU A 34 6.61 -7.57 3.75
CA LEU A 34 7.58 -6.49 3.99
C LEU A 34 7.56 -5.46 2.85
N ASP A 35 7.53 -5.90 1.58
CA ASP A 35 7.42 -5.01 0.41
C ASP A 35 6.15 -4.16 0.44
N LEU A 36 5.02 -4.75 0.86
CA LEU A 36 3.75 -4.04 1.04
C LEU A 36 3.88 -2.94 2.11
N LEU A 37 4.50 -3.26 3.25
CA LEU A 37 4.71 -2.31 4.34
C LEU A 37 5.64 -1.17 3.93
N GLU A 38 6.72 -1.46 3.20
CA GLU A 38 7.62 -0.43 2.66
C GLU A 38 6.88 0.50 1.69
N THR A 39 6.06 -0.06 0.81
CA THR A 39 5.23 0.72 -0.12
C THR A 39 4.26 1.63 0.63
N LEU A 40 3.57 1.10 1.64
CA LEU A 40 2.67 1.89 2.50
C LEU A 40 3.39 3.07 3.17
N LEU A 41 4.57 2.83 3.75
CA LEU A 41 5.39 3.86 4.38
C LEU A 41 5.88 4.91 3.39
N ALA A 42 6.32 4.49 2.20
CA ALA A 42 6.76 5.38 1.15
C ALA A 42 5.61 6.27 0.65
N THR A 43 4.42 5.70 0.44
CA THR A 43 3.23 6.45 0.04
C THR A 43 2.79 7.44 1.11
N ALA A 44 2.77 7.03 2.39
CA ALA A 44 2.42 7.92 3.50
C ALA A 44 3.40 9.11 3.63
N LYS A 45 4.71 8.86 3.46
CA LYS A 45 5.75 9.90 3.49
C LYS A 45 5.72 10.81 2.26
N GLY A 46 5.52 10.24 1.07
CA GLY A 46 5.40 11.00 -0.17
C GLY A 46 4.20 11.97 -0.15
N ASN A 47 3.12 11.57 0.52
CA ASN A 47 1.94 12.41 0.67
C ASN A 47 2.09 13.56 1.68
N GLN A 48 3.18 13.60 2.48
CA GLN A 48 3.57 14.80 3.25
C GLN A 48 4.23 15.88 2.36
N GLY A 49 4.56 15.58 1.10
CA GLY A 49 5.31 16.44 0.19
C GLY A 49 4.53 17.11 -0.96
N GLY A 50 3.23 16.83 -1.12
CA GLY A 50 2.36 17.50 -2.11
C GLY A 50 2.13 16.70 -3.41
N ASP A 51 0.84 16.72 -3.81
CA ASP A 51 0.25 16.42 -5.12
C ASP A 51 0.95 15.39 -6.03
N LYS A 52 0.61 14.11 -5.82
CA LYS A 52 0.27 13.12 -6.87
C LYS A 52 -0.04 11.78 -6.22
N VAL A 53 -1.29 11.34 -6.29
CA VAL A 53 -1.72 9.99 -5.90
C VAL A 53 -1.11 8.98 -6.89
N PRO A 54 -0.18 8.10 -6.49
CA PRO A 54 0.33 7.07 -7.36
C PRO A 54 -0.71 5.93 -7.43
N GLN A 55 -1.35 5.74 -8.58
CA GLN A 55 -2.06 4.49 -8.87
C GLN A 55 -1.01 3.43 -9.22
N ILE A 56 -0.72 2.53 -8.28
CA ILE A 56 0.14 1.37 -8.56
C ILE A 56 -0.75 0.25 -9.11
N THR A 57 -0.96 0.24 -10.42
CA THR A 57 -1.37 -0.96 -11.16
C THR A 57 -0.12 -1.62 -11.71
N ARG A 58 0.22 -2.82 -11.22
CA ARG A 58 1.21 -3.69 -11.88
C ARG A 58 0.49 -4.52 -12.94
N GLU A 59 0.84 -4.28 -14.20
CA GLU A 59 0.44 -5.12 -15.33
C GLU A 59 1.06 -6.52 -15.19
N SER A 60 0.32 -7.51 -15.74
CA SER A 60 0.51 -8.96 -15.60
C SER A 60 1.76 -9.51 -16.26
#